data_AF-A0A523X701-F1
#
_entry.id   AF-A0A523X701-F1
#
_cell.length_a   1.000
_cell.length_b   1.000
_cell.length_c   1.000
_cell.angle_alpha   90.00
_cell.angle_beta   90.00
_cell.angle_gamma   90.00
#
_symmetry.space_group_name_H-M   'P 1'
#
loop_
_entity.id
_entity.type
_entity.pdbx_description
1 polymer ?
#
loop_
_entity_poly.entity_id
_entity_poly.type
_entity_poly.pdbx_seq_one_letter_code
_entity_poly.pdbx_strand_id
1 'polypeptide(L)'
;MGVREYAKTLDEKEESQRFKRIKQELLATPVCLCPERAYLITDYFKRHDDRSEPMVIRKAKALRYLLKHKSVRIYPDELIIGNMGSGRISALMQPELASVFMGTDLLWIGRRKTTPLRIAWRDRLRLLLRVFPYWLVRNMPFRAFLPRFRDFLRYALEQLDATYYLINEAGGIGHFLPNYEKMLKLGVKGYLESFERKEEDLHRAARIACEGLVDYSKRLAQEAERLAVEEKDSGHAAELSEIARICYKVPHGPAETFHEALQSLWITHMSANLEGLNSAISFGRMDQYLYPYYRRDLEEGRITRERARELLLCFSAKATEHVFLLSEKVSQYHGGYLVVQAAIVGGMD
;
A
#
# COMPACT_ATOMS: atom_id res chain seq x y z
N MET A 1 20.94 -27.89 -15.53
CA MET A 1 19.64 -27.54 -16.17
C MET A 1 19.71 -26.10 -16.64
N GLY A 2 19.53 -25.86 -17.93
CA GLY A 2 19.54 -24.51 -18.50
C GLY A 2 18.23 -23.75 -18.18
N VAL A 3 18.31 -22.42 -18.13
CA VAL A 3 17.17 -21.53 -17.80
C VAL A 3 15.93 -21.80 -18.69
N ARG A 4 16.13 -22.15 -19.97
CA ARG A 4 15.03 -22.47 -20.91
C ARG A 4 14.33 -23.81 -20.63
N GLU A 5 15.08 -24.80 -20.18
CA GLU A 5 14.55 -26.14 -19.84
C GLU A 5 13.78 -26.08 -18.51
N TYR A 6 14.21 -25.19 -17.60
CA TYR A 6 13.51 -24.87 -16.37
C TYR A 6 12.23 -24.03 -16.57
N ALA A 7 12.23 -23.10 -17.53
CA ALA A 7 11.04 -22.31 -17.87
C ALA A 7 9.90 -23.19 -18.42
N LYS A 8 10.22 -24.19 -19.27
CA LYS A 8 9.23 -25.17 -19.76
C LYS A 8 8.62 -26.01 -18.63
N THR A 9 9.44 -26.47 -17.69
CA THR A 9 8.97 -27.29 -16.54
C THR A 9 8.19 -26.48 -15.50
N LEU A 10 8.33 -25.15 -15.46
CA LEU A 10 7.49 -24.26 -14.64
C LEU A 10 6.10 -24.02 -15.25
N ASP A 11 6.01 -23.95 -16.58
CA ASP A 11 4.74 -23.85 -17.32
C ASP A 11 3.90 -25.14 -17.19
N GLU A 12 4.57 -26.28 -17.01
CA GLU A 12 3.95 -27.59 -16.77
C GLU A 12 3.58 -27.83 -15.28
N LYS A 13 4.06 -27.01 -14.35
CA LYS A 13 3.73 -27.15 -12.91
C LYS A 13 2.44 -26.41 -12.57
N GLU A 14 1.41 -27.20 -12.31
CA GLU A 14 0.07 -26.75 -11.92
C GLU A 14 0.12 -25.71 -10.78
N GLU A 15 -0.65 -24.63 -10.90
CA GLU A 15 -0.82 -23.64 -9.82
C GLU A 15 -1.40 -24.33 -8.57
N SER A 16 -0.96 -23.92 -7.37
CA SER A 16 -1.54 -24.48 -6.14
C SER A 16 -3.04 -24.19 -6.07
N GLN A 17 -3.81 -25.12 -5.51
CA GLN A 17 -5.27 -24.95 -5.40
C GLN A 17 -5.65 -23.71 -4.57
N ARG A 18 -4.83 -23.36 -3.57
CA ARG A 18 -4.93 -22.11 -2.82
C ARG A 18 -4.85 -20.89 -3.73
N PHE A 19 -3.79 -20.79 -4.54
CA PHE A 19 -3.61 -19.64 -5.42
C PHE A 19 -4.70 -19.54 -6.48
N LYS A 20 -5.20 -20.67 -7.00
CA LYS A 20 -6.36 -20.68 -7.91
C LYS A 20 -7.60 -20.04 -7.28
N ARG A 21 -7.90 -20.34 -6.01
CA ARG A 21 -9.02 -19.71 -5.28
C ARG A 21 -8.80 -18.21 -5.09
N ILE A 22 -7.61 -17.79 -4.67
CA ILE A 22 -7.25 -16.36 -4.53
C ILE A 22 -7.42 -15.62 -5.86
N LYS A 23 -6.92 -16.19 -6.96
CA LYS A 23 -7.01 -15.62 -8.31
C LYS A 23 -8.46 -15.50 -8.78
N GLN A 24 -9.29 -16.52 -8.56
CA GLN A 24 -10.71 -16.48 -8.88
C GLN A 24 -11.44 -15.38 -8.10
N GLU A 25 -11.19 -15.27 -6.79
CA GLU A 25 -11.80 -14.24 -5.94
C GLU A 25 -11.37 -12.82 -6.38
N LEU A 26 -10.09 -12.62 -6.69
CA LEU A 26 -9.59 -11.33 -7.18
C LEU A 26 -10.23 -10.93 -8.52
N LEU A 27 -10.35 -11.87 -9.46
CA LEU A 27 -10.97 -11.61 -10.76
C LEU A 27 -12.48 -11.34 -10.65
N ALA A 28 -13.16 -11.95 -9.69
CA ALA A 28 -14.57 -11.70 -9.41
C ALA A 28 -14.82 -10.41 -8.63
N THR A 29 -13.81 -9.93 -7.90
CA THR A 29 -13.91 -8.75 -7.03
C THR A 29 -13.99 -7.46 -7.86
N PRO A 30 -15.03 -6.64 -7.67
CA PRO A 30 -15.07 -5.30 -8.27
C PRO A 30 -14.12 -4.34 -7.55
N VAL A 31 -13.46 -3.46 -8.30
CA VAL A 31 -12.64 -2.38 -7.73
C VAL A 31 -13.53 -1.37 -7.01
N CYS A 32 -13.17 -1.04 -5.77
CA CYS A 32 -13.92 -0.13 -4.92
C CYS A 32 -13.14 1.17 -4.65
N LEU A 33 -13.82 2.32 -4.65
CA LEU A 33 -13.24 3.54 -4.08
C LEU A 33 -13.35 3.46 -2.55
N CYS A 34 -12.22 3.32 -1.87
CA CYS A 34 -12.16 3.20 -0.42
C CYS A 34 -12.08 4.59 0.24
N PRO A 35 -13.07 4.99 1.05
CA PRO A 35 -13.09 6.29 1.70
C PRO A 35 -12.37 6.31 3.06
N GLU A 36 -11.97 5.14 3.59
CA GLU A 36 -11.42 4.97 4.94
C GLU A 36 -10.23 5.89 5.21
N ARG A 37 -9.24 5.89 4.30
CA ARG A 37 -8.06 6.76 4.41
C ARG A 37 -8.46 8.22 4.48
N ALA A 38 -9.34 8.65 3.56
CA ALA A 38 -9.80 10.03 3.50
C ALA A 38 -10.51 10.45 4.79
N TYR A 39 -11.29 9.56 5.40
CA TYR A 39 -11.93 9.82 6.69
C TYR A 39 -10.92 9.96 7.83
N LEU A 40 -10.00 9.00 7.97
CA LEU A 40 -9.04 8.97 9.08
C LEU A 40 -8.05 10.13 9.02
N ILE A 41 -7.55 10.47 7.83
CA ILE A 41 -6.67 11.63 7.65
C ILE A 41 -7.42 12.93 7.93
N THR A 42 -8.67 13.06 7.45
CA THR A 42 -9.50 14.26 7.75
C THR A 42 -9.78 14.38 9.24
N ASP A 43 -10.06 13.28 9.92
CA ASP A 43 -10.34 13.23 11.35
C ASP A 43 -9.11 13.66 12.17
N TYR A 44 -7.93 13.11 11.85
CA TYR A 44 -6.66 13.54 12.43
C TYR A 44 -6.46 15.06 12.28
N PHE A 45 -6.53 15.59 11.05
CA PHE A 45 -6.29 17.01 10.81
C PHE A 45 -7.32 17.95 11.43
N LYS A 46 -8.52 17.46 11.74
CA LYS A 46 -9.56 18.26 12.41
C LYS A 46 -9.46 18.25 13.93
N ARG A 47 -9.02 17.13 14.52
CA ARG A 47 -9.15 16.89 15.97
C ARG A 47 -7.84 16.73 16.72
N HIS A 48 -6.78 16.30 16.04
CA HIS A 48 -5.52 15.87 16.66
C HIS A 48 -4.30 16.63 16.17
N ASP A 49 -4.39 17.29 15.02
CA ASP A 49 -3.27 18.02 14.42
C ASP A 49 -2.88 19.26 15.22
N ASP A 50 -1.60 19.32 15.59
CA ASP A 50 -0.97 20.51 16.16
C ASP A 50 -0.39 21.36 15.04
N ARG A 51 -0.94 22.56 14.85
CA ARG A 51 -0.52 23.47 13.78
C ARG A 51 0.83 24.15 14.05
N SER A 52 1.30 24.16 15.30
CA SER A 52 2.60 24.72 15.66
C SER A 52 3.75 23.83 15.19
N GLU A 53 3.48 22.54 14.96
CA GLU A 53 4.49 21.60 14.51
C GLU A 53 4.85 21.76 13.01
N PRO A 54 6.10 21.44 12.64
CA PRO A 54 6.51 21.30 11.26
C PRO A 54 5.62 20.34 10.47
N MET A 55 5.33 20.66 9.20
CA MET A 55 4.44 19.86 8.35
C MET A 55 4.87 18.38 8.22
N VAL A 56 6.18 18.12 8.23
CA VAL A 56 6.73 16.75 8.15
C VAL A 56 6.34 15.91 9.37
N ILE A 57 6.39 16.49 10.59
CA ILE A 57 5.97 15.83 11.82
C ILE A 57 4.45 15.61 11.81
N ARG A 58 3.69 16.63 11.42
CA ARG A 58 2.23 16.55 11.31
C ARG A 58 1.77 15.45 10.36
N LYS A 59 2.44 15.30 9.21
CA LYS A 59 2.17 14.22 8.23
C LYS A 59 2.56 12.85 8.76
N ALA A 60 3.70 12.71 9.46
CA ALA A 60 4.08 11.46 10.09
C ALA A 60 3.08 11.01 11.18
N LYS A 61 2.61 11.94 12.02
CA LYS A 61 1.56 11.67 13.01
C LYS A 61 0.23 11.29 12.33
N ALA A 62 -0.13 11.94 11.22
CA ALA A 62 -1.31 11.57 10.44
C ALA A 62 -1.20 10.15 9.86
N LEU A 63 -0.03 9.75 9.33
CA LEU A 63 0.23 8.39 8.86
C LEU A 63 0.12 7.37 9.99
N ARG A 64 0.74 7.65 11.15
CA ARG A 64 0.62 6.78 12.33
C ARG A 64 -0.83 6.66 12.80
N TYR A 65 -1.59 7.77 12.81
CA TYR A 65 -3.01 7.76 13.14
C TYR A 65 -3.79 6.86 12.17
N LEU A 66 -3.56 7.00 10.85
CA LEU A 66 -4.15 6.13 9.83
C LEU A 66 -3.84 4.66 10.09
N LEU A 67 -2.56 4.31 10.29
CA LEU A 67 -2.09 2.93 10.51
C LEU A 67 -2.65 2.33 11.82
N LYS A 68 -2.85 3.13 12.86
CA LYS A 68 -3.49 2.69 14.12
C LYS A 68 -4.99 2.41 14.00
N HIS A 69 -5.69 3.08 13.08
CA HIS A 69 -7.17 3.06 13.06
C HIS A 69 -7.77 2.41 11.81
N LYS A 70 -7.02 2.27 10.71
CA LYS A 70 -7.53 1.62 9.49
C LYS A 70 -7.99 0.20 9.77
N SER A 71 -8.99 -0.29 9.05
CA SER A 71 -9.45 -1.67 9.17
C SER A 71 -8.32 -2.65 8.88
N VAL A 72 -8.29 -3.72 9.65
CA VAL A 72 -7.43 -4.89 9.43
C VAL A 72 -8.33 -6.00 8.93
N ARG A 73 -7.99 -6.59 7.80
CA ARG A 73 -8.71 -7.71 7.20
C ARG A 73 -7.71 -8.72 6.67
N ILE A 74 -7.94 -9.97 7.02
CA ILE A 74 -7.25 -11.13 6.47
C ILE A 74 -8.31 -11.91 5.69
N TYR A 75 -8.07 -12.10 4.40
CA TYR A 75 -8.99 -12.83 3.54
C TYR A 75 -8.65 -14.32 3.56
N PRO A 76 -9.61 -15.21 3.22
CA PRO A 76 -9.33 -16.63 3.12
C PRO A 76 -8.12 -16.92 2.25
N ASP A 77 -7.38 -17.99 2.58
CA ASP A 77 -6.21 -18.47 1.85
C ASP A 77 -4.96 -17.58 1.85
N GLU A 78 -5.00 -16.36 2.41
CA GLU A 78 -3.85 -15.46 2.41
C GLU A 78 -2.66 -15.96 3.23
N LEU A 79 -1.47 -15.95 2.61
CA LEU A 79 -0.19 -16.16 3.30
C LEU A 79 0.57 -14.86 3.56
N ILE A 80 0.32 -13.83 2.75
CA ILE A 80 0.86 -12.48 2.93
C ILE A 80 -0.32 -11.58 3.28
N ILE A 81 -0.31 -10.96 4.45
CA ILE A 81 -1.47 -10.24 4.98
C ILE A 81 -1.26 -8.73 5.04
N GLY A 82 -2.36 -7.97 5.04
CA GLY A 82 -2.36 -6.51 5.07
C GLY A 82 -3.17 -5.94 3.93
N ASN A 83 -4.29 -5.30 4.25
CA ASN A 83 -5.24 -4.75 3.29
C ASN A 83 -5.01 -3.24 3.05
N MET A 84 -4.92 -2.84 1.79
CA MET A 84 -4.69 -1.44 1.39
C MET A 84 -5.86 -0.51 1.76
N GLY A 85 -7.09 -1.00 1.61
CA GLY A 85 -8.30 -0.31 2.04
C GLY A 85 -9.30 -1.28 2.66
N SER A 86 -10.51 -0.79 2.92
CA SER A 86 -11.59 -1.59 3.51
C SER A 86 -12.18 -2.64 2.55
N GLY A 87 -11.92 -2.54 1.25
CA GLY A 87 -12.32 -3.52 0.24
C GLY A 87 -11.13 -4.35 -0.26
N ARG A 88 -11.41 -5.50 -0.87
CA ARG A 88 -10.38 -6.44 -1.37
C ARG A 88 -9.51 -5.79 -2.45
N ILE A 89 -10.10 -5.07 -3.40
CA ILE A 89 -9.37 -4.22 -4.36
C ILE A 89 -9.82 -2.77 -4.15
N SER A 90 -8.89 -1.91 -3.73
CA SER A 90 -9.19 -0.56 -3.23
C SER A 90 -8.43 0.53 -3.99
N ALA A 91 -9.19 1.40 -4.67
CA ALA A 91 -8.71 2.72 -5.06
C ALA A 91 -8.69 3.63 -3.82
N LEU A 92 -7.53 4.20 -3.50
CA LEU A 92 -7.38 5.05 -2.32
C LEU A 92 -7.58 6.52 -2.66
N MET A 93 -8.09 7.28 -1.69
CA MET A 93 -8.30 8.71 -1.83
C MET A 93 -7.41 9.51 -0.88
N GLN A 94 -6.65 10.48 -1.43
CA GLN A 94 -5.75 11.37 -0.73
C GLN A 94 -6.19 12.84 -0.86
N PRO A 95 -7.25 13.24 -0.13
CA PRO A 95 -7.85 14.57 -0.29
C PRO A 95 -6.91 15.70 0.12
N GLU A 96 -5.93 15.44 0.99
CA GLU A 96 -4.90 16.42 1.36
C GLU A 96 -3.85 16.67 0.27
N LEU A 97 -3.80 15.78 -0.73
CA LEU A 97 -2.92 15.85 -1.88
C LEU A 97 -3.70 16.44 -3.08
N ALA A 98 -3.98 15.66 -4.13
CA ALA A 98 -4.74 16.13 -5.29
C ALA A 98 -6.13 15.48 -5.43
N SER A 99 -6.51 14.52 -4.57
CA SER A 99 -7.68 13.69 -4.86
C SER A 99 -9.03 14.43 -4.79
N VAL A 100 -9.09 15.62 -4.19
CA VAL A 100 -10.29 16.49 -4.28
C VAL A 100 -10.61 16.82 -5.75
N PHE A 101 -9.59 17.02 -6.59
CA PHE A 101 -9.75 17.27 -8.02
C PHE A 101 -9.87 15.98 -8.84
N MET A 102 -9.22 14.90 -8.41
CA MET A 102 -9.33 13.59 -9.07
C MET A 102 -10.70 12.92 -8.83
N GLY A 103 -11.42 13.30 -7.78
CA GLY A 103 -12.75 12.80 -7.42
C GLY A 103 -13.92 13.69 -7.87
N THR A 104 -13.75 14.53 -8.90
CA THR A 104 -14.79 15.46 -9.40
C THR A 104 -16.05 14.75 -9.90
N ASP A 105 -15.92 13.48 -10.27
CA ASP A 105 -16.96 12.59 -10.76
C ASP A 105 -17.49 11.62 -9.70
N LEU A 106 -17.21 11.87 -8.42
CA LEU A 106 -17.62 11.01 -7.30
C LEU A 106 -19.09 10.58 -7.36
N LEU A 107 -19.99 11.45 -7.83
CA LEU A 107 -21.42 11.18 -7.94
C LEU A 107 -21.76 10.08 -8.97
N TRP A 108 -20.98 9.93 -10.04
CA TRP A 108 -21.20 8.92 -11.08
C TRP A 108 -20.01 7.96 -11.28
N ILE A 109 -19.03 7.99 -10.38
CA ILE A 109 -17.77 7.23 -10.47
C ILE A 109 -17.92 5.71 -10.70
N GLY A 110 -18.98 5.12 -10.15
CA GLY A 110 -19.29 3.70 -10.35
C GLY A 110 -19.97 3.35 -11.68
N ARG A 111 -20.29 4.37 -12.49
CA ARG A 111 -20.92 4.26 -13.81
C ARG A 111 -20.00 4.76 -14.94
N ARG A 112 -18.74 5.10 -14.64
CA ARG A 112 -17.76 5.49 -15.66
C ARG A 112 -17.68 4.43 -16.75
N LYS A 113 -17.50 4.86 -18.01
CA LYS A 113 -17.29 3.95 -19.14
C LYS A 113 -15.96 3.18 -19.00
N THR A 114 -14.93 3.83 -18.48
CA THR A 114 -13.62 3.24 -18.20
C THR A 114 -13.36 3.24 -16.69
N THR A 115 -12.78 2.15 -16.17
CA THR A 115 -12.37 2.02 -14.75
C THR A 115 -13.46 2.45 -13.73
N PRO A 116 -14.67 1.86 -13.76
CA PRO A 116 -15.70 2.17 -12.79
C PRO A 116 -15.28 1.77 -11.37
N LEU A 117 -15.50 2.66 -10.39
CA LEU A 117 -15.16 2.40 -8.99
C LEU A 117 -16.44 2.27 -8.16
N ARG A 118 -16.67 1.10 -7.56
CA ARG A 118 -17.83 0.90 -6.69
C ARG A 118 -17.66 1.68 -5.38
N ILE A 119 -18.70 2.39 -4.98
CA ILE A 119 -18.76 3.09 -3.69
C ILE A 119 -20.21 3.30 -3.28
N ALA A 120 -20.50 3.04 -2.01
CA ALA A 120 -21.82 3.18 -1.42
C ALA A 120 -22.28 4.65 -1.41
N TRP A 121 -23.59 4.88 -1.59
CA TRP A 121 -24.15 6.24 -1.64
C TRP A 121 -23.90 7.03 -0.35
N ARG A 122 -23.97 6.35 0.81
CA ARG A 122 -23.66 6.95 2.12
C ARG A 122 -22.25 7.51 2.18
N ASP A 123 -21.27 6.82 1.60
CA ASP A 123 -19.88 7.27 1.57
C ASP A 123 -19.67 8.43 0.60
N ARG A 124 -20.36 8.43 -0.55
CA ARG A 124 -20.34 9.59 -1.46
C ARG A 124 -20.81 10.86 -0.77
N LEU A 125 -21.96 10.79 -0.08
CA LEU A 125 -22.50 11.93 0.66
C LEU A 125 -21.55 12.37 1.79
N ARG A 126 -20.98 11.44 2.53
CA ARG A 126 -20.05 11.76 3.62
C ARG A 126 -18.76 12.42 3.10
N LEU A 127 -18.20 11.94 1.99
CA LEU A 127 -17.06 12.57 1.33
C LEU A 127 -17.38 14.01 0.90
N LEU A 128 -18.51 14.21 0.20
CA LEU A 128 -18.94 15.53 -0.28
C LEU A 128 -19.24 16.53 0.84
N LEU A 129 -19.83 16.08 1.95
CA LEU A 129 -20.24 16.97 3.03
C LEU A 129 -19.15 17.20 4.08
N ARG A 130 -18.28 16.23 4.33
CA ARG A 130 -17.33 16.29 5.47
C ARG A 130 -15.87 16.35 5.08
N VAL A 131 -15.48 15.75 3.96
CA VAL A 131 -14.07 15.62 3.54
C VAL A 131 -13.72 16.71 2.53
N PHE A 132 -14.44 16.78 1.41
CA PHE A 132 -14.10 17.68 0.31
C PHE A 132 -14.09 19.15 0.73
N PRO A 133 -15.10 19.68 1.47
CA PRO A 133 -15.10 21.09 1.86
C PRO A 133 -13.94 21.45 2.79
N TYR A 134 -13.50 20.51 3.62
CA TYR A 134 -12.36 20.72 4.51
C TYR A 134 -11.05 20.84 3.71
N TRP A 135 -10.87 19.96 2.73
CA TRP A 135 -9.63 19.88 1.95
C TRP A 135 -9.57 20.82 0.75
N LEU A 136 -10.70 21.34 0.26
CA LEU A 136 -10.75 22.23 -0.91
C LEU A 136 -9.81 23.44 -0.79
N VAL A 137 -9.62 23.95 0.43
CA VAL A 137 -8.75 25.09 0.75
C VAL A 137 -7.53 24.71 1.59
N ARG A 138 -7.20 23.42 1.68
CA ARG A 138 -6.09 22.89 2.52
C ARG A 138 -5.21 21.87 1.81
N ASN A 139 -5.60 21.44 0.62
CA ASN A 139 -4.86 20.50 -0.20
C ASN A 139 -3.53 21.09 -0.69
N MET A 140 -2.62 20.22 -1.11
CA MET A 140 -1.28 20.59 -1.55
C MET A 140 -1.28 21.63 -2.68
N PRO A 141 -2.02 21.45 -3.81
CA PRO A 141 -2.11 22.48 -4.85
C PRO A 141 -2.55 23.85 -4.32
N PHE A 142 -3.62 23.91 -3.53
CA PHE A 142 -4.10 25.18 -2.96
C PHE A 142 -3.02 25.90 -2.16
N ARG A 143 -2.24 25.15 -1.36
CA ARG A 143 -1.15 25.72 -0.54
C ARG A 143 0.05 26.14 -1.39
N ALA A 144 0.38 25.39 -2.44
CA ALA A 144 1.52 25.69 -3.31
C ALA A 144 1.31 26.97 -4.14
N PHE A 145 0.07 27.27 -4.50
CA PHE A 145 -0.27 28.47 -5.25
C PHE A 145 -0.60 29.69 -4.38
N LEU A 146 -0.75 29.56 -3.06
CA LEU A 146 -1.06 30.72 -2.20
C LEU A 146 0.19 31.62 -2.05
N PRO A 147 0.07 32.98 -2.10
CA PRO A 147 -1.14 33.80 -2.26
C PRO A 147 -1.56 34.08 -3.71
N ARG A 148 -0.92 33.47 -4.72
CA ARG A 148 -1.20 33.64 -6.16
C ARG A 148 -2.49 32.93 -6.59
N PHE A 149 -3.64 33.42 -6.11
CA PHE A 149 -4.95 32.81 -6.36
C PHE A 149 -5.34 32.76 -7.85
N ARG A 150 -4.88 33.72 -8.68
CA ARG A 150 -5.08 33.68 -10.13
C ARG A 150 -4.40 32.49 -10.79
N ASP A 151 -3.17 32.18 -10.36
CA ASP A 151 -2.45 30.98 -10.83
C ASP A 151 -3.14 29.70 -10.35
N PHE A 152 -3.63 29.68 -9.11
CA PHE A 152 -4.44 28.56 -8.61
C PHE A 152 -5.70 28.33 -9.44
N LEU A 153 -6.45 29.39 -9.78
CA LEU A 153 -7.68 29.27 -10.56
C LEU A 153 -7.38 28.76 -11.97
N ARG A 154 -6.33 29.28 -12.62
CA ARG A 154 -5.86 28.76 -13.91
C ARG A 154 -5.51 27.27 -13.80
N TYR A 155 -4.68 26.90 -12.82
CA TYR A 155 -4.31 25.52 -12.56
C TYR A 155 -5.54 24.62 -12.37
N ALA A 156 -6.50 25.03 -11.53
CA ALA A 156 -7.71 24.27 -11.25
C ALA A 156 -8.60 24.08 -12.49
N LEU A 157 -8.70 25.09 -13.36
CA LEU A 157 -9.43 24.99 -14.63
C LEU A 157 -8.70 24.09 -15.63
N GLU A 158 -7.38 24.21 -15.74
CA GLU A 158 -6.54 23.34 -16.57
C GLU A 158 -6.62 21.88 -16.12
N GLN A 159 -6.77 21.61 -14.82
CA GLN A 159 -6.97 20.24 -14.31
C GLN A 159 -8.32 19.63 -14.72
N LEU A 160 -9.28 20.45 -15.15
CA LEU A 160 -10.53 19.96 -15.72
C LEU A 160 -10.41 19.67 -17.21
N ASP A 161 -9.29 20.00 -17.86
CA ASP A 161 -9.06 19.74 -19.29
C ASP A 161 -8.06 18.60 -19.51
N ALA A 162 -8.18 17.91 -20.65
CA ALA A 162 -7.38 16.75 -21.00
C ALA A 162 -6.00 17.10 -21.61
N THR A 163 -5.76 18.39 -21.88
CA THR A 163 -4.59 18.93 -22.57
C THR A 163 -3.36 19.06 -21.66
N TYR A 164 -3.52 19.09 -20.34
CA TYR A 164 -2.43 19.27 -19.40
C TYR A 164 -2.23 18.03 -18.52
N TYR A 165 -1.16 17.27 -18.83
CA TYR A 165 -0.65 16.14 -18.06
C TYR A 165 0.03 16.63 -16.76
N LEU A 166 -0.72 17.26 -15.84
CA LEU A 166 -0.17 17.84 -14.61
C LEU A 166 -0.75 17.23 -13.33
N ILE A 167 -1.88 16.53 -13.40
CA ILE A 167 -2.56 16.06 -12.18
C ILE A 167 -1.78 14.96 -11.44
N ASN A 168 -1.03 14.13 -12.17
CA ASN A 168 -0.19 13.08 -11.59
C ASN A 168 1.00 13.69 -10.84
N GLU A 169 1.69 14.63 -11.46
CA GLU A 169 2.85 15.34 -10.88
C GLU A 169 2.45 16.24 -9.70
N ALA A 170 1.26 16.85 -9.76
CA ALA A 170 0.78 17.74 -8.71
C ALA A 170 0.16 17.04 -7.50
N GLY A 171 -0.05 15.72 -7.57
CA GLY A 171 -0.57 14.91 -6.48
C GLY A 171 0.46 14.51 -5.43
N GLY A 172 1.75 14.74 -5.69
CA GLY A 172 2.84 14.37 -4.79
C GLY A 172 3.76 13.32 -5.41
N ILE A 173 4.74 12.86 -4.63
CA ILE A 173 5.83 12.05 -5.14
C ILE A 173 5.35 10.61 -5.40
N GLY A 174 5.58 10.16 -6.63
CA GLY A 174 5.49 8.76 -7.08
C GLY A 174 6.77 8.36 -7.80
N HIS A 175 6.77 7.24 -8.52
CA HIS A 175 7.88 6.83 -9.40
C HIS A 175 9.24 6.69 -8.70
N PHE A 176 9.25 6.13 -7.49
CA PHE A 176 10.49 5.90 -6.75
C PHE A 176 10.58 4.49 -6.19
N LEU A 177 11.80 4.13 -5.76
CA LEU A 177 12.14 2.84 -5.20
C LEU A 177 12.58 3.03 -3.75
N PRO A 178 11.73 2.69 -2.77
CA PRO A 178 12.17 2.58 -1.39
C PRO A 178 13.32 1.58 -1.27
N ASN A 179 14.26 1.85 -0.34
CA ASN A 179 15.32 0.91 -0.02
C ASN A 179 14.77 -0.23 0.85
N TYR A 180 14.01 -1.15 0.25
CA TYR A 180 13.44 -2.29 0.96
C TYR A 180 14.52 -3.19 1.54
N GLU A 181 15.63 -3.39 0.84
CA GLU A 181 16.74 -4.21 1.34
C GLU A 181 17.22 -3.76 2.72
N LYS A 182 17.39 -2.44 2.92
CA LYS A 182 17.77 -1.88 4.24
C LYS A 182 16.70 -2.18 5.29
N MET A 183 15.41 -2.05 4.95
CA MET A 183 14.32 -2.36 5.88
C MET A 183 14.26 -3.85 6.22
N LEU A 184 14.46 -4.75 5.25
CA LEU A 184 14.48 -6.20 5.48
C LEU A 184 15.65 -6.61 6.38
N LYS A 185 16.84 -6.05 6.15
CA LYS A 185 18.06 -6.39 6.89
C LYS A 185 18.12 -5.83 8.30
N LEU A 186 17.55 -4.65 8.55
CA LEU A 186 17.66 -3.96 9.83
C LEU A 186 16.38 -4.01 10.66
N GLY A 187 15.22 -4.15 10.01
CA GLY A 187 13.94 -3.78 10.59
C GLY A 187 13.88 -2.30 10.98
N VAL A 188 12.74 -1.90 11.52
CA VAL A 188 12.52 -0.56 12.10
C VAL A 188 13.51 -0.30 13.23
N LYS A 189 13.78 -1.30 14.08
CA LYS A 189 14.71 -1.16 15.21
C LYS A 189 16.11 -0.73 14.74
N GLY A 190 16.74 -1.51 13.88
CA GLY A 190 18.07 -1.19 13.37
C GLY A 190 18.10 0.05 12.48
N TYR A 191 17.02 0.32 11.74
CA TYR A 191 16.90 1.54 10.95
C TYR A 191 16.91 2.80 11.83
N LEU A 192 16.16 2.81 12.93
CA LEU A 192 16.13 3.93 13.88
C LEU A 192 17.41 4.06 14.72
N GLU A 193 18.10 2.96 15.01
CA GLU A 193 19.44 2.98 15.63
C GLU A 193 20.47 3.67 14.72
N SER A 194 20.33 3.54 13.39
CA SER A 194 21.22 4.19 12.41
C SER A 194 21.08 5.71 12.34
N PHE A 195 20.13 6.32 13.05
CA PHE A 195 19.95 7.78 13.08
C PHE A 195 20.92 8.52 14.02
N GLU A 196 21.79 7.84 14.78
CA GLU A 196 22.83 8.48 15.62
C GLU A 196 22.33 9.64 16.52
N ARG A 197 21.15 9.49 17.15
CA ARG A 197 20.51 10.53 17.99
C ARG A 197 20.26 11.88 17.28
N LYS A 198 20.11 11.88 15.96
CA LYS A 198 19.66 13.03 15.20
C LYS A 198 18.23 13.44 15.58
N GLU A 199 18.05 14.71 15.94
CA GLU A 199 16.79 15.26 16.48
C GLU A 199 16.14 16.28 15.52
N GLU A 200 16.61 16.40 14.27
CA GLU A 200 15.95 17.23 13.27
C GLU A 200 14.52 16.73 12.98
N ASP A 201 13.67 17.64 12.52
CA ASP A 201 12.25 17.36 12.22
C ASP A 201 12.04 16.11 11.37
N LEU A 202 12.93 15.88 10.40
CA LEU A 202 12.88 14.72 9.51
C LEU A 202 13.11 13.41 10.28
N HIS A 203 14.10 13.35 11.18
CA HIS A 203 14.40 12.14 11.96
C HIS A 203 13.28 11.86 12.97
N ARG A 204 12.73 12.91 13.59
CA ARG A 204 11.58 12.80 14.49
C ARG A 204 10.34 12.30 13.75
N ALA A 205 10.06 12.85 12.57
CA ALA A 205 8.97 12.40 11.71
C ALA A 205 9.15 10.94 11.26
N ALA A 206 10.36 10.57 10.82
CA ALA A 206 10.68 9.20 10.43
C ALA A 206 10.48 8.21 11.60
N ARG A 207 10.87 8.57 12.83
CA ARG A 207 10.59 7.77 14.03
C ARG A 207 9.10 7.53 14.23
N ILE A 208 8.28 8.58 14.12
CA ILE A 208 6.82 8.48 14.27
C ILE A 208 6.20 7.59 13.17
N ALA A 209 6.66 7.73 11.93
CA ALA A 209 6.20 6.90 10.81
C ALA A 209 6.56 5.41 11.02
N CYS A 210 7.80 5.14 11.43
CA CYS A 210 8.27 3.80 11.78
C CYS A 210 7.48 3.18 12.95
N GLU A 211 7.16 3.95 13.98
CA GLU A 211 6.28 3.49 15.07
C GLU A 211 4.89 3.12 14.56
N GLY A 212 4.33 3.89 13.62
CA GLY A 212 3.06 3.55 12.96
C GLY A 212 3.12 2.24 12.18
N LEU A 213 4.26 1.93 11.55
CA LEU A 213 4.49 0.68 10.84
C LEU A 213 4.43 -0.53 11.79
N VAL A 214 5.11 -0.41 12.95
CA VAL A 214 5.09 -1.42 14.02
C VAL A 214 3.69 -1.57 14.63
N ASP A 215 3.01 -0.45 14.88
CA ASP A 215 1.64 -0.44 15.39
C ASP A 215 0.68 -1.21 14.47
N TYR A 216 0.78 -1.01 13.14
CA TYR A 216 -0.05 -1.73 12.19
C TYR A 216 0.29 -3.21 12.09
N SER A 217 1.58 -3.57 12.06
CA SER A 217 2.00 -4.97 12.02
C SER A 217 1.53 -5.75 13.25
N LYS A 218 1.57 -5.13 14.43
CA LYS A 218 1.03 -5.71 15.65
C LYS A 218 -0.48 -5.98 15.54
N ARG A 219 -1.25 -5.06 14.95
CA ARG A 219 -2.69 -5.24 14.74
C ARG A 219 -2.99 -6.37 13.74
N LEU A 220 -2.15 -6.53 12.71
CA LEU A 220 -2.22 -7.67 11.79
C LEU A 220 -1.97 -9.00 12.52
N ALA A 221 -0.95 -9.03 13.37
CA ALA A 221 -0.63 -10.21 14.16
C ALA A 221 -1.78 -10.62 15.10
N GLN A 222 -2.38 -9.64 15.78
CA GLN A 222 -3.53 -9.86 16.66
C GLN A 222 -4.76 -10.39 15.92
N GLU A 223 -5.02 -9.89 14.70
CA GLU A 223 -6.13 -10.40 13.90
C GLU A 223 -5.85 -11.83 13.39
N ALA A 224 -4.61 -12.13 13.00
CA ALA A 224 -4.22 -13.48 12.62
C ALA A 224 -4.33 -14.48 13.80
N GLU A 225 -3.93 -14.09 15.01
CA GLU A 225 -4.14 -14.89 16.22
C GLU A 225 -5.62 -15.14 16.51
N ARG A 226 -6.46 -14.09 16.41
CA ARG A 226 -7.91 -14.22 16.62
C ARG A 226 -8.51 -15.23 15.64
N LEU A 227 -8.16 -15.13 14.35
CA LEU A 227 -8.63 -16.06 13.33
C LEU A 227 -8.08 -17.47 13.54
N ALA A 228 -6.84 -17.63 14.00
CA ALA A 228 -6.25 -18.94 14.30
C ALA A 228 -7.03 -19.69 15.38
N VAL A 229 -7.53 -18.99 16.41
CA VAL A 229 -8.35 -19.57 17.48
C VAL A 229 -9.74 -20.00 16.99
N GLU A 230 -10.31 -19.28 16.03
CA GLU A 230 -11.64 -19.55 15.47
C GLU A 230 -11.61 -20.61 14.36
N GLU A 231 -10.44 -20.89 13.80
CA GLU A 231 -10.25 -21.83 12.70
C GLU A 231 -10.38 -23.29 13.15
N LYS A 232 -11.13 -24.07 12.37
CA LYS A 232 -11.42 -25.49 12.66
C LYS A 232 -10.40 -26.41 12.02
N ASP A 233 -9.87 -26.04 10.86
CA ASP A 233 -8.80 -26.80 10.21
C ASP A 233 -7.47 -26.54 10.93
N SER A 234 -6.90 -27.58 11.55
CA SER A 234 -5.66 -27.44 12.31
C SER A 234 -4.47 -27.00 11.47
N GLY A 235 -4.46 -27.32 10.17
CA GLY A 235 -3.43 -26.87 9.24
C GLY A 235 -3.51 -25.37 9.01
N HIS A 236 -4.70 -24.85 8.70
CA HIS A 236 -4.92 -23.42 8.49
C HIS A 236 -4.73 -22.62 9.78
N ALA A 237 -5.15 -23.14 10.94
CA ALA A 237 -4.90 -22.53 12.24
C ALA A 237 -3.39 -22.38 12.52
N ALA A 238 -2.58 -23.39 12.17
CA ALA A 238 -1.13 -23.32 12.29
C ALA A 238 -0.52 -22.29 11.33
N GLU A 239 -1.04 -22.17 10.10
CA GLU A 239 -0.61 -21.13 9.16
C GLU A 239 -0.91 -19.72 9.68
N LEU A 240 -2.11 -19.48 10.20
CA LEU A 240 -2.49 -18.19 10.79
C LEU A 240 -1.63 -17.85 12.01
N SER A 241 -1.33 -18.84 12.84
CA SER A 241 -0.41 -18.69 13.99
C SER A 241 1.00 -18.31 13.55
N GLU A 242 1.50 -18.92 12.46
CA GLU A 242 2.80 -18.57 11.89
C GLU A 242 2.79 -17.15 11.29
N ILE A 243 1.72 -16.78 10.57
CA ILE A 243 1.55 -15.42 10.04
C ILE A 243 1.54 -14.39 11.19
N ALA A 244 0.89 -14.71 12.31
CA ALA A 244 0.90 -13.84 13.49
C ALA A 244 2.30 -13.68 14.06
N ARG A 245 3.03 -14.79 14.26
CA ARG A 245 4.44 -14.78 14.71
C ARG A 245 5.30 -13.91 13.81
N ILE A 246 5.14 -14.05 12.49
CA ILE A 246 5.84 -13.23 11.50
C ILE A 246 5.51 -11.74 11.70
N CYS A 247 4.23 -11.37 11.79
CA CYS A 247 3.82 -9.96 11.91
C CYS A 247 4.20 -9.33 13.25
N TYR A 248 4.35 -10.11 14.33
CA TYR A 248 4.94 -9.61 15.57
C TYR A 248 6.43 -9.30 15.42
N LYS A 249 7.15 -10.04 14.58
CA LYS A 249 8.58 -9.87 14.34
C LYS A 249 8.88 -8.76 13.34
N VAL A 250 8.35 -8.85 12.12
CA VAL A 250 8.64 -7.91 11.03
C VAL A 250 7.46 -6.95 10.81
N PRO A 251 7.71 -5.68 10.43
CA PRO A 251 9.01 -5.07 10.14
C PRO A 251 9.71 -4.48 11.36
N HIS A 252 9.31 -4.80 12.60
CA HIS A 252 9.97 -4.27 13.80
C HIS A 252 11.45 -4.69 13.87
N GLY A 253 11.71 -5.99 13.80
CA GLY A 253 13.03 -6.59 13.66
C GLY A 253 13.37 -6.97 12.21
N PRO A 254 14.59 -7.47 11.99
CA PRO A 254 15.01 -7.95 10.67
C PRO A 254 14.26 -9.22 10.26
N ALA A 255 14.13 -9.43 8.95
CA ALA A 255 13.64 -10.68 8.41
C ALA A 255 14.72 -11.77 8.52
N GLU A 256 14.33 -13.02 8.81
CA GLU A 256 15.23 -14.18 8.87
C GLU A 256 14.75 -15.35 8.00
N THR A 257 13.53 -15.29 7.48
CA THR A 257 13.02 -16.27 6.50
C THR A 257 12.52 -15.56 5.25
N PHE A 258 12.34 -16.31 4.18
CA PHE A 258 11.76 -15.81 2.93
C PHE A 258 10.32 -15.30 3.13
N HIS A 259 9.53 -15.99 3.97
CA HIS A 259 8.17 -15.54 4.31
C HIS A 259 8.20 -14.24 5.11
N GLU A 260 9.08 -14.13 6.11
CA GLU A 260 9.28 -12.87 6.86
C GLU A 260 9.72 -11.74 5.93
N ALA A 261 10.61 -12.01 4.96
CA ALA A 261 11.08 -11.01 4.01
C ALA A 261 9.93 -10.48 3.13
N LEU A 262 9.08 -11.37 2.59
CA LEU A 262 7.92 -10.97 1.79
C LEU A 262 6.86 -10.21 2.60
N GLN A 263 6.59 -10.64 3.83
CA GLN A 263 5.63 -9.97 4.71
C GLN A 263 6.13 -8.57 5.12
N SER A 264 7.42 -8.45 5.46
CA SER A 264 8.07 -7.18 5.78
C SER A 264 8.07 -6.22 4.59
N LEU A 265 8.39 -6.74 3.39
CA LEU A 265 8.32 -6.00 2.13
C LEU A 265 6.90 -5.46 1.90
N TRP A 266 5.89 -6.30 2.04
CA TRP A 266 4.50 -5.90 1.80
C TRP A 266 4.03 -4.82 2.77
N ILE A 267 4.24 -5.00 4.09
CA ILE A 267 3.84 -4.01 5.10
C ILE A 267 4.54 -2.66 4.87
N THR A 268 5.83 -2.69 4.53
CA THR A 268 6.62 -1.49 4.23
C THR A 268 6.10 -0.79 2.96
N HIS A 269 5.90 -1.56 1.88
CA HIS A 269 5.39 -1.06 0.62
C HIS A 269 3.98 -0.46 0.75
N MET A 270 3.09 -1.16 1.44
CA MET A 270 1.73 -0.71 1.72
C MET A 270 1.75 0.64 2.46
N SER A 271 2.64 0.81 3.43
CA SER A 271 2.72 2.03 4.22
C SER A 271 3.28 3.22 3.43
N ALA A 272 4.26 2.99 2.56
CA ALA A 272 4.72 4.01 1.61
C ALA A 272 3.59 4.46 0.66
N ASN A 273 2.77 3.52 0.18
CA ASN A 273 1.59 3.86 -0.62
C ASN A 273 0.52 4.61 0.18
N LEU A 274 0.30 4.27 1.44
CA LEU A 274 -0.69 4.95 2.29
C LEU A 274 -0.25 6.37 2.69
N GLU A 275 1.04 6.63 2.80
CA GLU A 275 1.59 7.96 3.06
C GLU A 275 1.33 8.93 1.91
N GLY A 276 1.67 8.51 0.69
CA GLY A 276 1.73 9.37 -0.49
C GLY A 276 0.58 9.20 -1.48
N LEU A 277 0.86 9.62 -2.72
CA LEU A 277 -0.10 9.58 -3.83
C LEU A 277 -0.40 8.14 -4.28
N ASN A 278 0.47 7.18 -3.95
CA ASN A 278 0.40 5.76 -4.35
C ASN A 278 0.55 5.48 -5.85
N SER A 279 1.17 6.41 -6.60
CA SER A 279 1.47 6.22 -8.02
C SER A 279 2.89 5.66 -8.20
N ALA A 280 3.00 4.50 -8.88
CA ALA A 280 4.24 3.93 -9.38
C ALA A 280 5.38 3.73 -8.35
N ILE A 281 5.04 3.55 -7.08
CA ILE A 281 6.01 3.09 -6.07
C ILE A 281 6.36 1.65 -6.45
N SER A 282 7.62 1.40 -6.76
CA SER A 282 8.06 0.13 -7.36
C SER A 282 8.79 -0.73 -6.33
N PHE A 283 8.88 -2.03 -6.60
CA PHE A 283 9.58 -3.00 -5.75
C PHE A 283 11.08 -3.08 -6.04
N GLY A 284 11.53 -2.65 -7.21
CA GLY A 284 12.95 -2.72 -7.60
C GLY A 284 13.42 -4.15 -7.86
N ARG A 285 14.71 -4.41 -7.65
CA ARG A 285 15.35 -5.71 -7.91
C ARG A 285 14.99 -6.76 -6.85
N MET A 286 13.73 -7.17 -6.86
CA MET A 286 13.16 -8.15 -5.92
C MET A 286 13.95 -9.45 -5.90
N ASP A 287 14.43 -9.89 -7.06
CA ASP A 287 15.27 -11.07 -7.18
C ASP A 287 16.51 -10.95 -6.30
N GLN A 288 17.21 -9.81 -6.34
CA GLN A 288 18.49 -9.64 -5.63
C GLN A 288 18.32 -9.57 -4.11
N TYR A 289 17.49 -8.67 -3.60
CA TYR A 289 17.41 -8.48 -2.15
C TYR A 289 16.58 -9.56 -1.44
N LEU A 290 15.75 -10.34 -2.15
CA LEU A 290 15.05 -11.49 -1.56
C LEU A 290 15.86 -12.79 -1.67
N TYR A 291 16.80 -12.90 -2.61
CA TYR A 291 17.55 -14.14 -2.86
C TYR A 291 18.31 -14.68 -1.64
N PRO A 292 18.96 -13.87 -0.78
CA PRO A 292 19.63 -14.40 0.41
C PRO A 292 18.69 -15.16 1.35
N TYR A 293 17.45 -14.68 1.50
CA TYR A 293 16.43 -15.34 2.33
C TYR A 293 15.92 -16.62 1.68
N TYR A 294 15.62 -16.58 0.37
CA TYR A 294 15.19 -17.75 -0.39
C TYR A 294 16.24 -18.86 -0.38
N ARG A 295 17.51 -18.52 -0.66
CA ARG A 295 18.61 -19.47 -0.73
C ARG A 295 18.86 -20.13 0.63
N ARG A 296 18.93 -19.34 1.70
CA ARG A 296 19.13 -19.86 3.06
C ARG A 296 18.01 -20.81 3.47
N ASP A 297 16.74 -20.42 3.27
CA ASP A 297 15.61 -21.27 3.64
C ASP A 297 15.57 -22.59 2.86
N LEU A 298 16.02 -22.58 1.60
CA LEU A 298 16.17 -23.81 0.81
C LEU A 298 17.30 -24.70 1.33
N GLU A 299 18.47 -24.13 1.61
CA GLU A 299 19.65 -24.85 2.10
C GLU A 299 19.40 -25.47 3.48
N GLU A 300 18.67 -24.76 4.35
CA GLU A 300 18.30 -25.23 5.69
C GLU A 300 17.05 -26.13 5.69
N GLY A 301 16.43 -26.38 4.53
CA GLY A 301 15.24 -27.22 4.41
C GLY A 301 13.98 -26.63 5.04
N ARG A 302 13.95 -25.33 5.33
CA ARG A 302 12.77 -24.62 5.89
C ARG A 302 11.65 -24.46 4.86
N ILE A 303 12.01 -24.38 3.59
CA ILE A 303 11.06 -24.20 2.49
C ILE A 303 11.42 -25.12 1.32
N THR A 304 10.42 -25.48 0.52
CA THR A 304 10.62 -26.09 -0.80
C THR A 304 10.51 -25.02 -1.89
N ARG A 305 10.99 -25.33 -3.10
CA ARG A 305 10.82 -24.41 -4.25
C ARG A 305 9.34 -24.15 -4.55
N GLU A 306 8.51 -25.18 -4.40
CA GLU A 306 7.06 -25.11 -4.59
C GLU A 306 6.40 -24.17 -3.59
N ARG A 307 6.77 -24.26 -2.30
CA ARG A 307 6.24 -23.35 -1.27
C ARG A 307 6.76 -21.92 -1.44
N ALA A 308 8.02 -21.74 -1.85
CA ALA A 308 8.56 -20.42 -2.17
C ALA A 308 7.81 -19.77 -3.35
N ARG A 309 7.50 -20.55 -4.41
CA ARG A 309 6.66 -20.10 -5.52
C ARG A 309 5.27 -19.70 -5.05
N GLU A 310 4.63 -20.50 -4.20
CA GLU A 310 3.30 -20.18 -3.66
C GLU A 310 3.30 -18.86 -2.86
N LEU A 311 4.31 -18.62 -2.02
CA LEU A 311 4.47 -17.36 -1.29
C LEU A 311 4.63 -16.16 -2.24
N LEU A 312 5.45 -16.29 -3.29
CA LEU A 312 5.60 -15.24 -4.31
C LEU A 312 4.32 -14.97 -5.10
N LEU A 313 3.56 -16.02 -5.42
CA LEU A 313 2.25 -15.88 -6.06
C LEU A 313 1.26 -15.18 -5.13
N CYS A 314 1.23 -15.53 -3.84
CA CYS A 314 0.41 -14.84 -2.84
C CYS A 314 0.81 -13.37 -2.70
N PHE A 315 2.11 -13.07 -2.63
CA PHE A 315 2.62 -11.70 -2.64
C PHE A 315 2.18 -10.94 -3.91
N SER A 316 2.28 -11.57 -5.07
CA SER A 316 1.86 -10.97 -6.34
C SER A 316 0.36 -10.67 -6.35
N ALA A 317 -0.46 -11.58 -5.82
CA ALA A 317 -1.88 -11.35 -5.62
C ALA A 317 -2.13 -10.11 -4.74
N LYS A 318 -1.42 -9.97 -3.62
CA LYS A 318 -1.51 -8.79 -2.74
C LYS A 318 -1.19 -7.49 -3.46
N ALA A 319 -0.13 -7.48 -4.27
CA ALA A 319 0.27 -6.29 -5.02
C ALA A 319 -0.79 -5.78 -6.01
N THR A 320 -1.78 -6.62 -6.40
CA THR A 320 -2.89 -6.21 -7.29
C THR A 320 -4.11 -5.61 -6.57
N GLU A 321 -4.12 -5.61 -5.22
CA GLU A 321 -5.26 -5.14 -4.41
C GLU A 321 -5.35 -3.61 -4.26
N HIS A 322 -4.37 -2.89 -4.79
CA HIS A 322 -4.28 -1.45 -4.72
C HIS A 322 -4.52 -0.84 -6.09
N VAL A 323 -5.25 0.28 -6.13
CA VAL A 323 -5.47 1.07 -7.35
C VAL A 323 -5.18 2.54 -7.07
N PHE A 324 -4.56 3.21 -8.04
CA PHE A 324 -4.39 4.66 -8.03
C PHE A 324 -5.67 5.37 -8.50
N LEU A 325 -6.17 6.32 -7.72
CA LEU A 325 -7.39 7.06 -8.07
C LEU A 325 -7.09 8.12 -9.13
N LEU A 326 -7.71 7.95 -10.30
CA LEU A 326 -7.72 8.92 -11.39
C LEU A 326 -9.14 9.48 -11.61
N SER A 327 -9.23 10.70 -12.14
CA SER A 327 -10.50 11.24 -12.67
C SER A 327 -10.92 10.48 -13.92
N GLU A 328 -12.22 10.50 -14.26
CA GLU A 328 -12.74 9.86 -15.48
C GLU A 328 -12.02 10.31 -16.75
N LYS A 329 -11.65 11.60 -16.85
CA LYS A 329 -10.92 12.11 -18.01
C LYS A 329 -9.53 11.48 -18.12
N VAL A 330 -8.78 11.42 -17.02
CA VAL A 330 -7.42 10.87 -17.03
C VAL A 330 -7.43 9.34 -17.15
N SER A 331 -8.47 8.68 -16.63
CA SER A 331 -8.64 7.22 -16.79
C SER A 331 -8.97 6.80 -18.22
N GLN A 332 -9.34 7.72 -19.12
CA GLN A 332 -9.44 7.42 -20.55
C GLN A 332 -8.07 7.32 -21.24
N TYR A 333 -7.07 8.04 -20.75
CA TYR A 333 -5.67 7.92 -21.20
C TYR A 333 -4.94 6.74 -20.54
N HIS A 334 -5.26 6.46 -19.27
CA HIS A 334 -4.58 5.48 -18.42
C HIS A 334 -5.51 4.35 -17.96
N GLY A 335 -6.40 3.89 -18.86
CA GLY A 335 -7.39 2.87 -18.54
C GLY A 335 -6.77 1.58 -17.99
N GLY A 336 -7.56 0.81 -17.22
CA GLY A 336 -7.14 -0.51 -16.72
C GLY A 336 -6.65 -0.56 -15.27
N TYR A 337 -7.14 0.34 -14.40
CA TYR A 337 -6.81 0.35 -12.96
C TYR A 337 -5.30 0.45 -12.70
N LEU A 338 -4.69 1.48 -13.27
CA LEU A 338 -3.25 1.69 -13.26
C LEU A 338 -2.67 1.79 -11.84
N VAL A 339 -1.49 1.20 -11.65
CA VAL A 339 -0.62 1.45 -10.49
C VAL A 339 0.86 1.58 -10.87
N VAL A 340 1.32 0.83 -11.87
CA VAL A 340 2.70 0.86 -12.43
C VAL A 340 3.78 0.52 -11.40
N GLN A 341 3.57 -0.55 -10.61
CA GLN A 341 4.58 -1.04 -9.67
C GLN A 341 5.55 -1.99 -10.40
N ALA A 342 6.79 -1.57 -10.62
CA ALA A 342 7.78 -2.40 -11.28
C ALA A 342 8.48 -3.35 -10.30
N ALA A 343 8.49 -4.65 -10.63
CA ALA A 343 9.39 -5.64 -10.06
C ALA A 343 10.43 -6.00 -11.11
N ILE A 344 11.71 -5.82 -10.78
CA ILE A 344 12.85 -6.02 -11.68
C ILE A 344 13.49 -7.36 -11.34
N VAL A 345 13.86 -8.11 -12.38
CA VAL A 345 14.57 -9.39 -12.28
C VAL A 345 15.73 -9.40 -13.27
N GLY A 346 16.88 -9.95 -12.87
CA GLY A 346 18.07 -10.04 -13.71
C GLY A 346 18.86 -8.74 -13.78
N GLY A 347 19.61 -8.56 -14.86
CA GLY A 347 20.57 -7.45 -15.03
C GLY A 347 22.00 -7.87 -14.73
N MET A 348 22.80 -6.92 -14.23
CA MET A 348 24.19 -7.12 -13.80
C MET A 348 24.32 -6.77 -12.33
N ASP A 349 25.32 -7.34 -11.65
CA ASP A 349 25.62 -7.05 -10.24
C ASP A 349 26.37 -5.71 -10.07
#